data_AF-A0A4V0XDC3-F1
#
_entry.id   AF-A0A4V0XDC3-F1
#
_cell.length_a   1.000
_cell.length_b   1.000
_cell.length_c   1.000
_cell.angle_alpha   90.00
_cell.angle_beta   90.00
_cell.angle_gamma   90.00
#
_symmetry.space_group_name_H-M   'P 1'
#
loop_
_entity.id
_entity.type
_entity.pdbx_description
1 polymer ?
#
loop_
_entity_poly.entity_id
_entity_poly.type
_entity_poly.pdbx_seq_one_letter_code
_entity_poly.pdbx_strand_id
1 'polypeptide(L)'
;MTLPSLSLRRPGSLRRLSLALALGLATTTAPALAQPVAQPLIQPTTQPGGAPGGPGTRQQRPQRLTPEQRQKIFPEQRSLAVQDHQARIAILEKGRLCLTAAANADAMSNCMRQEREAMQSQRTQHMASMRDLLQRNGLPVPQWRPLRSKPGMGMPGTSTPQAL
;
A
#
# COMPACT_ATOMS: atom_id res chain seq x y z
N MET A 1 5.25 57.09 -9.43
CA MET A 1 4.12 57.06 -10.39
C MET A 1 3.27 55.87 -10.03
N THR A 2 2.10 56.15 -9.45
CA THR A 2 1.18 55.22 -8.82
C THR A 2 -0.14 55.41 -9.54
N LEU A 3 -0.72 54.35 -10.09
CA LEU A 3 -2.09 54.34 -10.59
C LEU A 3 -2.81 53.04 -10.18
N PRO A 4 -4.15 53.08 -10.06
CA PRO A 4 -4.86 52.51 -8.91
C PRO A 4 -5.61 51.21 -9.21
N SER A 5 -6.04 50.61 -8.10
CA SER A 5 -7.05 49.55 -7.99
C SER A 5 -8.32 49.83 -8.80
N LEU A 6 -8.79 48.80 -9.50
CA LEU A 6 -10.20 48.64 -9.85
C LEU A 6 -10.74 47.39 -9.15
N SER A 7 -11.51 47.65 -8.10
CA SER A 7 -12.43 46.71 -7.48
C SER A 7 -13.72 46.59 -8.28
N LEU A 8 -14.47 45.54 -7.94
CA LEU A 8 -15.88 45.26 -8.22
C LEU A 8 -16.20 44.54 -9.55
N ARG A 9 -16.63 43.28 -9.44
CA ARG A 9 -18.08 42.94 -9.28
C ARG A 9 -18.27 41.42 -9.06
N ARG A 10 -18.76 41.05 -7.86
CA ARG A 10 -19.68 39.91 -7.70
C ARG A 10 -21.08 40.41 -8.08
N PRO A 11 -21.89 39.62 -8.80
CA PRO A 11 -22.96 38.88 -8.12
C PRO A 11 -23.34 37.55 -8.81
N GLY A 12 -24.14 36.73 -8.13
CA GLY A 12 -24.83 35.58 -8.72
C GLY A 12 -24.85 34.37 -7.78
N SER A 13 -25.54 34.47 -6.63
CA SER A 13 -26.89 33.91 -6.44
C SER A 13 -26.96 32.38 -6.61
N LEU A 14 -26.92 31.70 -5.46
CA LEU A 14 -27.75 30.55 -5.08
C LEU A 14 -28.54 29.89 -6.23
N ARG A 15 -28.03 28.75 -6.71
CA ARG A 15 -28.91 27.66 -7.12
C ARG A 15 -28.66 26.48 -6.19
N ARG A 16 -29.42 26.51 -5.08
CA ARG A 16 -29.75 25.30 -4.32
C ARG A 16 -30.61 24.43 -5.23
N LEU A 17 -29.99 23.47 -5.91
CA LEU A 17 -30.70 22.35 -6.50
C LEU A 17 -30.85 21.30 -5.40
N SER A 18 -31.92 21.45 -4.62
CA SER A 18 -32.45 20.39 -3.80
C SER A 18 -33.08 19.36 -4.73
N LEU A 19 -32.31 18.35 -5.15
CA LEU A 19 -32.89 17.10 -5.62
C LEU A 19 -33.15 16.23 -4.40
N ALA A 20 -34.34 16.36 -3.85
CA ALA A 20 -34.96 15.27 -3.12
C ALA A 20 -35.57 14.35 -4.17
N LEU A 21 -35.10 13.11 -4.29
CA LEU A 21 -35.94 12.03 -4.77
C LEU A 21 -35.42 10.66 -4.33
N ALA A 22 -36.32 9.97 -3.64
CA ALA A 22 -36.46 8.53 -3.46
C ALA A 22 -35.33 7.77 -2.74
N LEU A 23 -35.49 7.65 -1.42
CA LEU A 23 -35.07 6.45 -0.70
C LEU A 23 -35.79 5.23 -1.30
N GLY A 24 -35.10 4.51 -2.19
CA GLY A 24 -35.46 3.14 -2.52
C GLY A 24 -34.96 2.20 -1.43
N LEU A 25 -35.84 1.81 -0.52
CA LEU A 25 -35.63 0.65 0.36
C LEU A 25 -35.64 -0.62 -0.51
N ALA A 26 -34.49 -0.96 -1.08
CA ALA A 26 -34.27 -2.28 -1.64
C ALA A 26 -34.03 -3.26 -0.49
N THR A 27 -35.10 -3.91 -0.03
CA THR A 27 -35.00 -5.12 0.80
C THR A 27 -34.41 -6.23 -0.06
N THR A 28 -33.07 -6.32 -0.12
CA THR A 28 -32.40 -7.47 -0.69
C THR A 28 -32.45 -8.60 0.33
N THR A 29 -33.43 -9.48 0.18
CA THR A 29 -33.46 -10.78 0.84
C THR A 29 -32.26 -11.60 0.41
N ALA A 30 -31.47 -12.02 1.40
CA ALA A 30 -30.30 -12.87 1.25
C ALA A 30 -30.66 -14.25 0.68
N PRO A 31 -29.76 -14.84 -0.12
CA PRO A 31 -29.46 -16.25 -0.02
C PRO A 31 -28.11 -16.42 0.68
N ALA A 32 -28.17 -16.81 1.95
CA ALA A 32 -27.04 -17.38 2.67
C ALA A 32 -26.75 -18.77 2.09
N LEU A 33 -25.97 -18.84 1.02
CA LEU A 33 -25.32 -20.09 0.61
C LEU A 33 -24.10 -20.29 1.51
N ALA A 34 -24.37 -20.89 2.67
CA ALA A 34 -23.37 -21.53 3.49
C ALA A 34 -22.78 -22.71 2.71
N GLN A 35 -21.65 -22.50 2.03
CA GLN A 35 -20.80 -23.59 1.60
C GLN A 35 -19.79 -23.91 2.71
N PRO A 36 -19.80 -25.12 3.30
CA PRO A 36 -18.69 -25.58 4.11
C PRO A 36 -17.53 -25.90 3.17
N VAL A 37 -16.66 -24.91 2.94
CA VAL A 37 -15.31 -25.20 2.47
C VAL A 37 -14.63 -25.98 3.59
N ALA A 38 -14.54 -27.30 3.39
CA ALA A 38 -13.69 -28.18 4.15
C ALA A 38 -12.26 -27.63 4.07
N GLN A 39 -11.85 -26.89 5.09
CA GLN A 39 -10.45 -26.56 5.29
C GLN A 39 -9.74 -27.87 5.66
N PRO A 40 -8.70 -28.30 4.92
CA PRO A 40 -7.80 -29.29 5.49
C PRO A 40 -7.22 -28.66 6.76
N LEU A 41 -7.35 -29.36 7.89
CA LEU A 41 -6.55 -29.07 9.08
C LEU A 41 -5.08 -29.09 8.64
N ILE A 42 -4.49 -27.90 8.45
CA ILE A 42 -3.04 -27.77 8.53
C ILE A 42 -2.74 -27.94 10.02
N GLN A 43 -2.45 -29.18 10.39
CA GLN A 43 -1.92 -29.51 11.69
C GLN A 43 -0.66 -28.66 11.89
N PRO A 44 -0.49 -27.97 13.04
CA PRO A 44 0.80 -27.44 13.40
C PRO A 44 1.72 -28.65 13.56
N THR A 45 2.62 -28.89 12.60
CA THR A 45 3.74 -29.78 12.78
C THR A 45 4.61 -29.20 13.89
N THR A 46 4.33 -29.63 15.12
CA THR A 46 5.32 -29.66 16.18
C THR A 46 6.45 -30.56 15.71
N GLN A 47 7.47 -29.98 15.07
CA GLN A 47 8.78 -30.61 14.94
C GLN A 47 9.60 -30.24 16.18
N PRO A 48 9.91 -31.22 17.06
CA PRO A 48 10.97 -31.09 18.03
C PRO A 48 12.30 -31.50 17.38
N GLY A 49 13.35 -30.71 17.59
CA GLY A 49 14.74 -31.16 17.38
C GLY A 49 15.43 -30.57 16.15
N GLY A 50 16.31 -29.61 16.40
CA GLY A 50 17.19 -29.03 15.39
C GLY A 50 18.31 -28.18 16.00
N ALA A 51 19.23 -28.85 16.69
CA ALA A 51 20.65 -28.55 16.96
C ALA A 51 21.11 -27.19 17.58
N PRO A 52 22.09 -27.22 18.50
CA PRO A 52 22.63 -26.05 19.18
C PRO A 52 23.78 -25.37 18.39
N GLY A 53 23.87 -24.04 18.52
CA GLY A 53 25.17 -23.33 18.59
C GLY A 53 25.90 -23.05 17.28
N GLY A 54 25.48 -22.00 16.55
CA GLY A 54 26.37 -21.22 15.68
C GLY A 54 26.59 -19.81 16.28
N PRO A 55 27.83 -19.31 16.37
CA PRO A 55 28.08 -18.02 17.01
C PRO A 55 27.68 -16.87 16.07
N GLY A 56 26.88 -15.93 16.58
CA GLY A 56 27.07 -14.54 16.20
C GLY A 56 26.23 -13.96 15.07
N THR A 57 24.95 -14.30 14.95
CA THR A 57 23.96 -13.24 14.63
C THR A 57 22.82 -13.35 15.63
N ARG A 58 22.94 -12.56 16.71
CA ARG A 58 21.79 -12.21 17.56
C ARG A 58 20.87 -11.36 16.68
N GLN A 59 20.14 -12.01 15.77
CA GLN A 59 18.97 -11.41 15.16
C GLN A 59 18.13 -10.99 16.35
N GLN A 60 18.09 -9.69 16.61
CA GLN A 60 17.24 -9.12 17.65
C GLN A 60 15.84 -9.61 17.32
N ARG A 61 15.39 -10.63 18.07
CA ARG A 61 14.03 -11.13 17.97
C ARG A 61 13.17 -9.89 18.15
N PRO A 62 12.27 -9.54 17.22
CA PRO A 62 11.45 -8.35 17.36
C PRO A 62 10.82 -8.39 18.75
N GLN A 63 11.12 -7.39 19.57
CA GLN A 63 10.64 -7.34 20.95
C GLN A 63 9.12 -7.50 20.88
N ARG A 64 8.62 -8.59 21.47
CA ARG A 64 7.18 -8.85 21.44
C ARG A 64 6.52 -7.80 22.31
N LEU A 65 5.63 -7.02 21.70
CA LEU A 65 4.81 -6.02 22.37
C LEU A 65 4.01 -6.67 23.50
N THR A 66 3.90 -5.99 24.64
CA THR A 66 3.00 -6.44 25.71
C THR A 66 1.54 -6.40 25.22
N PRO A 67 0.62 -7.18 25.81
CA PRO A 67 -0.80 -7.12 25.46
C PRO A 67 -1.38 -5.71 25.51
N GLU A 68 -0.99 -4.90 26.50
CA GLU A 68 -1.45 -3.53 26.71
C GLU A 68 -0.92 -2.60 25.61
N GLN A 69 0.35 -2.73 25.24
CA GLN A 69 0.95 -1.99 24.13
C GLN A 69 0.28 -2.34 22.79
N ARG A 70 -0.06 -3.62 22.57
CA ARG A 70 -0.79 -4.04 21.36
C ARG A 70 -2.17 -3.43 21.30
N GLN A 71 -2.94 -3.45 22.39
CA GLN A 71 -4.28 -2.87 22.43
C GLN A 71 -4.26 -1.37 22.13
N LYS A 72 -3.26 -0.64 22.64
CA LYS A 72 -3.10 0.78 22.37
C LYS A 72 -2.83 1.10 20.89
N ILE A 73 -1.98 0.30 20.25
CA ILE A 73 -1.40 0.64 18.93
C ILE A 73 -2.20 0.04 17.78
N PHE A 74 -2.93 -1.05 18.03
CA PHE A 74 -3.69 -1.77 17.02
C PHE A 74 -4.67 -0.91 16.22
N PRO A 75 -5.46 0.01 16.82
CA PRO A 75 -6.38 0.85 16.06
C PRO A 75 -5.65 1.72 15.02
N GLU A 76 -4.52 2.32 15.41
CA GLU A 76 -3.72 3.17 14.53
C GLU A 76 -3.01 2.36 13.44
N GLN A 77 -2.47 1.17 13.77
CA GLN A 77 -1.92 0.24 12.78
C GLN A 77 -2.96 -0.17 11.75
N ARG A 78 -4.18 -0.50 12.20
CA ARG A 78 -5.29 -0.86 11.33
C ARG A 78 -5.64 0.29 10.39
N SER A 79 -5.72 1.51 10.91
CA SER A 79 -5.96 2.71 10.08
C SER A 79 -4.87 2.89 9.02
N LEU A 80 -3.60 2.76 9.40
CA LEU A 80 -2.48 2.88 8.46
C LEU A 80 -2.52 1.78 7.39
N ALA A 81 -2.90 0.54 7.75
CA ALA A 81 -3.03 -0.56 6.80
C ALA A 81 -4.16 -0.32 5.78
N VAL A 82 -5.30 0.24 6.23
CA VAL A 82 -6.40 0.61 5.34
C VAL A 82 -5.98 1.72 4.39
N GLN A 83 -5.31 2.76 4.89
CA GLN A 83 -4.80 3.86 4.07
C GLN A 83 -3.76 3.39 3.05
N ASP A 84 -2.83 2.52 3.46
CA ASP A 84 -1.85 1.88 2.56
C ASP A 84 -2.55 1.14 1.41
N HIS A 85 -3.57 0.35 1.75
CA HIS A 85 -4.31 -0.41 0.75
C HIS A 85 -5.06 0.49 -0.23
N GLN A 86 -5.73 1.53 0.27
CA GLN A 86 -6.42 2.53 -0.56
C GLN A 86 -5.44 3.27 -1.49
N ALA A 87 -4.27 3.68 -0.98
CA ALA A 87 -3.24 4.32 -1.79
C ALA A 87 -2.73 3.40 -2.92
N ARG A 88 -2.53 2.11 -2.62
CA ARG A 88 -2.14 1.12 -3.63
C ARG A 88 -3.22 0.92 -4.70
N ILE A 89 -4.49 0.82 -4.31
CA ILE A 89 -5.60 0.75 -5.26
C ILE A 89 -5.58 1.98 -6.18
N ALA A 90 -5.47 3.18 -5.62
CA ALA A 90 -5.45 4.42 -6.40
C ALA A 90 -4.28 4.48 -7.41
N ILE A 91 -3.10 3.98 -7.03
CA ILE A 91 -1.94 3.90 -7.94
C ILE A 91 -2.24 2.93 -9.10
N LEU A 92 -2.78 1.76 -8.81
CA LEU A 92 -3.10 0.74 -9.81
C LEU A 92 -4.23 1.20 -10.75
N GLU A 93 -5.25 1.85 -10.21
CA GLU A 93 -6.34 2.41 -11.02
C GLU A 93 -5.83 3.51 -11.96
N LYS A 94 -4.97 4.41 -11.44
CA LYS A 94 -4.31 5.42 -12.26
C LYS A 94 -3.43 4.79 -13.34
N GLY A 95 -2.66 3.76 -13.00
CA GLY A 95 -1.84 2.99 -13.93
C GLY A 95 -2.68 2.36 -15.05
N ARG A 96 -3.78 1.70 -14.68
CA ARG A 96 -4.76 1.14 -15.62
C ARG A 96 -5.28 2.20 -16.59
N LEU A 97 -5.74 3.35 -16.08
CA LEU A 97 -6.25 4.44 -16.90
C LEU A 97 -5.19 4.99 -17.87
N CYS A 98 -3.96 5.18 -17.39
CA CYS A 98 -2.83 5.62 -18.21
C CYS A 98 -2.54 4.64 -19.34
N LEU A 99 -2.46 3.34 -19.03
CA LEU A 99 -2.20 2.29 -20.00
C LEU A 99 -3.33 2.19 -21.04
N THR A 100 -4.59 2.34 -20.64
CA THR A 100 -5.71 2.34 -21.58
C THR A 100 -5.74 3.56 -22.51
N ALA A 101 -5.13 4.68 -22.09
CA ALA A 101 -5.06 5.91 -22.88
C ALA A 101 -3.76 6.04 -23.69
N ALA A 102 -2.79 5.14 -23.50
CA ALA A 102 -1.49 5.22 -24.16
C ALA A 102 -1.63 4.96 -25.67
N ALA A 103 -1.28 5.95 -26.49
CA ALA A 103 -1.40 5.87 -27.95
C ALA A 103 -0.22 5.16 -28.64
N ASN A 104 0.91 4.97 -27.94
CA ASN A 104 2.14 4.41 -28.49
C ASN A 104 3.04 3.80 -27.40
N ALA A 105 4.13 3.15 -27.82
CA ALA A 105 5.08 2.47 -26.94
C ALA A 105 5.75 3.42 -25.93
N ASP A 106 6.08 4.65 -26.32
CA ASP A 106 6.69 5.63 -25.43
C ASP A 106 5.72 6.06 -24.32
N ALA A 107 4.45 6.31 -24.67
CA ALA A 107 3.40 6.60 -23.71
C ALA A 107 3.21 5.44 -22.72
N MET A 108 3.20 4.19 -23.22
CA MET A 108 3.08 3.00 -22.38
C MET A 108 4.27 2.86 -21.41
N SER A 109 5.50 3.06 -21.91
CA SER A 109 6.73 3.06 -21.09
C SER A 109 6.69 4.12 -20.00
N ASN A 110 6.22 5.33 -20.33
CA ASN A 110 6.04 6.41 -19.38
C ASN A 110 4.99 6.06 -18.31
N CYS A 111 3.86 5.44 -18.67
CA CYS A 111 2.86 4.96 -17.70
C CYS A 111 3.47 3.96 -16.71
N MET A 112 4.21 2.95 -17.21
CA MET A 112 4.86 1.96 -16.35
C MET A 112 5.91 2.58 -15.42
N ARG A 113 6.65 3.58 -15.89
CA ARG A 113 7.61 4.33 -15.06
C ARG A 113 6.89 5.10 -13.94
N GLN A 114 5.84 5.83 -14.27
CA GLN A 114 5.06 6.59 -13.29
C GLN A 114 4.43 5.69 -12.23
N GLU A 115 3.88 4.53 -12.61
CA GLU A 115 3.33 3.57 -11.66
C GLU A 115 4.42 3.06 -10.70
N ARG A 116 5.60 2.71 -11.23
CA ARG A 116 6.75 2.24 -10.43
C ARG A 116 7.21 3.30 -9.42
N GLU A 117 7.35 4.54 -9.87
CA GLU A 117 7.72 5.68 -9.01
C GLU A 117 6.66 5.93 -7.93
N ALA A 118 5.37 5.88 -8.30
CA ALA A 118 4.27 6.03 -7.36
C ALA A 118 4.28 4.92 -6.30
N MET A 119 4.48 3.66 -6.70
CA MET A 119 4.61 2.53 -5.78
C MET A 119 5.82 2.67 -4.85
N GLN A 120 6.94 3.17 -5.34
CA GLN A 120 8.14 3.40 -4.52
C GLN A 120 7.92 4.53 -3.50
N SER A 121 7.32 5.63 -3.94
CA SER A 121 6.95 6.75 -3.07
C SER A 121 5.97 6.30 -1.98
N GLN A 122 4.93 5.55 -2.35
CA GLN A 122 3.93 4.99 -1.45
C GLN A 122 4.58 4.09 -0.38
N ARG A 123 5.48 3.17 -0.77
CA ARG A 123 6.22 2.33 0.19
C ARG A 123 7.03 3.18 1.17
N THR A 124 7.67 4.24 0.68
CA THR A 124 8.49 5.13 1.50
C THR A 124 7.63 5.87 2.53
N GLN A 125 6.48 6.38 2.10
CA GLN A 125 5.49 7.02 2.97
C GLN A 125 4.96 6.05 4.03
N HIS A 126 4.57 4.83 3.63
CA HIS A 126 4.11 3.81 4.57
C HIS A 126 5.16 3.50 5.64
N MET A 127 6.43 3.32 5.25
CA MET A 127 7.52 3.06 6.21
C MET A 127 7.76 4.25 7.14
N ALA A 128 7.62 5.48 6.65
CA ALA A 128 7.71 6.68 7.47
C ALA A 128 6.55 6.76 8.48
N SER A 129 5.31 6.51 8.06
CA SER A 129 4.14 6.50 8.95
C SER A 129 4.23 5.39 10.01
N MET A 130 4.72 4.21 9.64
CA MET A 130 4.96 3.12 10.59
C MET A 130 6.08 3.47 11.58
N ARG A 131 7.17 4.09 11.12
CA ARG A 131 8.23 4.57 12.01
C ARG A 131 7.70 5.58 13.01
N ASP A 132 6.93 6.56 12.54
CA ASP A 132 6.34 7.60 13.37
C ASP A 132 5.40 7.00 14.43
N LEU A 133 4.54 6.06 14.03
CA LEU A 133 3.66 5.32 14.94
C LEU A 133 4.44 4.59 16.05
N LEU A 134 5.54 3.94 15.71
CA LEU A 134 6.35 3.22 16.68
C LEU A 134 7.08 4.21 17.61
N GLN A 135 7.65 5.27 17.05
CA GLN A 135 8.39 6.27 17.81
C GLN A 135 7.50 7.01 18.83
N ARG A 136 6.31 7.46 18.42
CA ARG A 136 5.35 8.13 19.33
C ARG A 136 4.81 7.22 20.44
N ASN A 137 4.92 5.91 20.26
CA ASN A 137 4.52 4.90 21.26
C ASN A 137 5.72 4.31 22.02
N GLY A 138 6.93 4.86 21.87
CA GLY A 138 8.13 4.41 22.57
C GLY A 138 8.59 3.00 22.18
N LEU A 139 8.20 2.53 20.99
CA LEU A 139 8.56 1.21 20.49
C LEU A 139 9.84 1.26 19.64
N PRO A 140 10.65 0.18 19.63
CA PRO A 140 11.81 0.10 18.78
C PRO A 140 11.40 0.11 17.31
N VAL A 141 11.99 1.03 16.53
CA VAL A 141 11.80 1.11 15.08
C VAL A 141 12.63 0.01 14.40
N PRO A 142 12.04 -0.86 13.56
CA PRO A 142 12.79 -1.84 12.81
C PRO A 142 13.82 -1.19 11.88
N GLN A 143 15.01 -1.76 11.82
CA GLN A 143 15.97 -1.46 10.77
C GLN A 143 15.50 -2.08 9.44
N TRP A 144 14.73 -1.32 8.66
CA TRP A 144 14.36 -1.70 7.30
C TRP A 144 15.61 -1.73 6.44
N ARG A 145 16.21 -2.91 6.27
CA ARG A 145 17.34 -3.05 5.36
C ARG A 145 16.82 -2.92 3.93
N PRO A 146 17.48 -2.14 3.06
CA PRO A 146 17.22 -2.27 1.64
C PRO A 146 17.45 -3.73 1.27
N LEU A 147 16.49 -4.36 0.59
CA LEU A 147 16.73 -5.68 0.03
C LEU A 147 17.99 -5.55 -0.82
N ARG A 148 19.09 -6.17 -0.40
CA ARG A 148 20.24 -6.31 -1.29
C ARG A 148 19.70 -7.08 -2.48
N SER A 149 19.67 -6.43 -3.64
CA SER A 149 19.45 -7.10 -4.92
C SER A 149 20.41 -8.28 -4.93
N LYS A 150 19.90 -9.50 -4.81
CA LYS A 150 20.74 -10.69 -4.86
C LYS A 150 21.33 -10.71 -6.28
N PRO A 151 22.65 -10.49 -6.46
CA PRO A 151 23.22 -10.51 -7.79
C PRO A 151 23.14 -11.97 -8.25
N GLY A 152 22.27 -12.28 -9.20
CA GLY A 152 22.14 -13.66 -9.70
C GLY A 152 20.75 -14.11 -10.16
N MET A 153 19.68 -13.34 -9.97
CA MET A 153 18.40 -13.60 -10.65
C MET A 153 18.36 -12.80 -11.97
N GLY A 154 19.36 -13.05 -12.82
CA GLY A 154 19.36 -12.59 -14.20
C GLY A 154 18.43 -13.48 -15.01
N MET A 155 17.54 -12.88 -15.80
CA MET A 155 16.83 -13.56 -16.88
C MET A 155 17.82 -14.34 -17.75
N PRO A 156 17.63 -15.65 -18.02
CA PRO A 156 18.36 -16.32 -19.08
C PRO A 156 17.78 -15.85 -20.41
N GLY A 157 18.48 -14.96 -21.12
CA GLY A 157 18.07 -14.62 -22.49
C GLY A 157 18.48 -13.23 -22.98
N THR A 158 19.78 -12.97 -23.10
CA THR A 158 20.29 -12.17 -24.22
C THR A 158 21.58 -12.81 -24.68
N SER A 159 21.48 -13.62 -25.72
CA SER A 159 22.60 -14.10 -26.52
C SER A 159 23.43 -12.91 -26.99
N THR A 160 24.69 -12.87 -26.59
CA THR A 160 25.74 -12.05 -27.17
C THR A 160 25.83 -12.36 -28.67
N PRO A 161 25.78 -11.36 -29.58
CA PRO A 161 26.19 -11.62 -30.96
C PRO A 161 27.70 -11.86 -30.96
N GLN A 162 28.12 -13.05 -31.40
CA GLN A 162 29.51 -13.27 -31.79
C GLN A 162 29.76 -12.45 -33.05
N ALA A 163 30.75 -11.55 -32.98
CA ALA A 163 31.33 -10.92 -34.15
C ALA A 163 32.15 -11.98 -34.91
N LEU A 164 31.86 -12.12 -36.21
CA LEU A 164 32.75 -12.71 -37.21
C LEU A 164 33.58 -11.58 -37.84
#